data_AF-A0A349AZR6-F1
#
_entry.id   AF-A0A349AZR6-F1
#
_cell.length_a   1.000
_cell.length_b   1.000
_cell.length_c   1.000
_cell.angle_alpha   90.00
_cell.angle_beta   90.00
_cell.angle_gamma   90.00
#
_symmetry.space_group_name_H-M   'P 1'
#
loop_
_entity.id
_entity.type
_entity.pdbx_description
1 polymer ?
#
loop_
_entity_poly.entity_id
_entity_poly.type
_entity_poly.pdbx_seq_one_letter_code
_entity_poly.pdbx_strand_id
1 'polypeptide(L)'
;DAVEAVVAGFAHLHERRFPIEEMRIVEAWELDAPPTGDGNNTTAFVCRPTRGSSSWSEHAQGRAVDINPFHNPYVKGDLVLPELATAYVDRTEVRPGMLTVDDVAGFTGAGWGWGGHWRSLQDHMHVSATDR
;
A
#
# COMPACT_ATOMS: atom_id res chain seq x y z
N ASP A 1 12.58 10.85 9.93
CA ASP A 1 12.46 10.53 8.50
C ASP A 1 11.03 10.12 8.15
N ALA A 2 10.44 9.10 8.79
CA ALA A 2 9.12 8.58 8.43
C ALA A 2 7.99 9.63 8.49
N VAL A 3 7.97 10.48 9.53
CA VAL A 3 6.96 11.53 9.70
C VAL A 3 6.91 12.49 8.51
N GLU A 4 8.08 12.95 8.04
CA GLU A 4 8.16 13.91 6.93
C GLU A 4 7.63 13.30 5.63
N ALA A 5 8.00 12.06 5.33
CA ALA A 5 7.54 11.36 4.13
C ALA A 5 6.05 11.05 4.15
N VAL A 6 5.51 10.62 5.30
CA VAL A 6 4.06 10.39 5.46
C VAL A 6 3.28 11.69 5.27
N VAL A 7 3.73 12.78 5.90
CA VAL A 7 3.09 14.11 5.74
C VAL A 7 3.16 14.57 4.29
N ALA A 8 4.33 14.49 3.64
CA ALA A 8 4.50 14.89 2.25
C ALA A 8 3.61 14.07 1.30
N GLY A 9 3.60 12.75 1.46
CA GLY A 9 2.80 11.84 0.66
C GLY A 9 1.29 12.11 0.78
N PHE A 10 0.76 12.19 1.99
CA PHE A 10 -0.67 12.46 2.19
C PHE A 10 -1.08 13.88 1.85
N ALA A 11 -0.22 14.89 2.06
CA ALA A 11 -0.49 16.25 1.61
C ALA A 11 -0.63 16.30 0.07
N HIS A 12 0.28 15.65 -0.65
CA HIS A 12 0.25 15.55 -2.10
C HIS A 12 -1.00 14.81 -2.62
N LEU A 13 -1.35 13.67 -2.02
CA LEU A 13 -2.60 12.95 -2.36
C LEU A 13 -3.85 13.82 -2.10
N HIS A 14 -3.87 14.57 -0.99
CA HIS A 14 -4.97 15.45 -0.66
C HIS A 14 -5.10 16.61 -1.67
N GLU A 15 -4.00 17.24 -2.09
CA GLU A 15 -3.99 18.29 -3.12
C GLU A 15 -4.54 17.78 -4.46
N ARG A 16 -4.20 16.55 -4.82
CA ARG A 16 -4.69 15.86 -6.02
C ARG A 16 -6.14 15.38 -5.92
N ARG A 17 -6.77 15.52 -4.75
CA ARG A 17 -8.10 14.97 -4.45
C ARG A 17 -8.16 13.46 -4.70
N PHE A 18 -7.06 12.76 -4.42
CA PHE A 18 -7.01 11.31 -4.57
C PHE A 18 -8.03 10.66 -3.62
N PRO A 19 -8.94 9.80 -4.13
CA PRO A 19 -9.96 9.20 -3.29
C PRO A 19 -9.36 8.07 -2.45
N ILE A 20 -9.58 8.15 -1.15
CA ILE A 20 -9.24 7.11 -0.19
C ILE A 20 -10.55 6.63 0.40
N GLU A 21 -10.82 5.33 0.29
CA GLU A 21 -12.11 4.77 0.71
C GLU A 21 -12.26 4.81 2.22
N GLU A 22 -11.26 4.30 2.93
CA GLU A 22 -11.21 4.32 4.38
C GLU A 22 -9.74 4.38 4.85
N MET A 23 -9.49 5.11 5.94
CA MET A 23 -8.25 5.02 6.72
C MET A 23 -8.60 4.59 8.12
N ARG A 24 -7.97 3.52 8.59
CA ARG A 24 -8.18 3.05 9.96
C ARG A 24 -6.93 2.40 10.54
N ILE A 25 -6.90 2.35 11.87
CA ILE A 25 -5.90 1.58 12.59
C ILE A 25 -6.34 0.11 12.55
N VAL A 26 -5.41 -0.78 12.21
CA VAL A 26 -5.65 -2.22 12.27
C VAL A 26 -5.59 -2.66 13.72
N GLU A 27 -6.67 -3.25 14.21
CA GLU A 27 -6.74 -3.81 15.55
C GLU A 27 -6.04 -5.17 15.60
N ALA A 28 -5.54 -5.55 16.78
CA ALA A 28 -4.73 -6.76 16.92
C ALA A 28 -5.47 -8.03 16.47
N TRP A 29 -6.78 -8.12 16.70
CA TRP A 29 -7.58 -9.29 16.31
C TRP A 29 -7.76 -9.42 14.80
N GLU A 30 -7.63 -8.33 14.05
CA GLU A 30 -7.80 -8.33 12.59
C GLU A 30 -6.62 -8.96 11.86
N LEU A 31 -5.47 -9.07 12.53
CA LEU A 31 -4.29 -9.75 11.99
C LEU A 31 -4.53 -11.24 11.78
N ASP A 32 -5.42 -11.83 12.57
CA ASP A 32 -5.79 -13.25 12.54
C ASP A 32 -7.17 -13.48 11.88
N ALA A 33 -7.87 -12.40 11.51
CA ALA A 33 -9.16 -12.51 10.87
C ALA A 33 -9.00 -13.10 9.45
N PRO A 34 -9.88 -14.04 9.04
CA PRO A 34 -9.90 -14.50 7.65
C PRO A 34 -10.11 -13.32 6.69
N PRO A 35 -9.35 -13.23 5.59
CA PRO A 35 -9.57 -12.17 4.61
C PRO A 35 -10.95 -12.33 3.99
N THR A 36 -11.67 -11.22 3.87
CA THR A 36 -12.92 -11.14 3.11
C THR A 36 -12.68 -11.10 1.60
N GLY A 37 -11.44 -10.78 1.19
CA GLY A 37 -11.02 -10.68 -0.20
C GLY A 37 -11.32 -9.33 -0.87
N ASP A 38 -12.02 -8.42 -0.18
CA ASP A 38 -12.46 -7.11 -0.67
C ASP A 38 -11.86 -5.92 0.10
N GLY A 39 -10.89 -6.15 0.99
CA GLY A 39 -10.36 -5.11 1.87
C GLY A 39 -9.70 -3.95 1.13
N ASN A 40 -10.19 -2.73 1.34
CA ASN A 40 -9.66 -1.50 0.71
C ASN A 40 -9.15 -0.45 1.70
N ASN A 41 -8.86 -0.87 2.92
CA ASN A 41 -8.51 0.04 4.01
C ASN A 41 -7.06 0.48 3.88
N THR A 42 -6.85 1.79 3.84
CA THR A 42 -5.50 2.38 3.87
C THR A 42 -4.94 2.28 5.27
N THR A 43 -3.77 1.66 5.42
CA THR A 43 -3.17 1.35 6.72
C THR A 43 -1.66 1.57 6.72
N ALA A 44 -1.11 2.04 7.84
CA ALA A 44 0.32 2.28 8.01
C ALA A 44 0.93 1.34 9.04
N PHE A 45 0.32 1.25 10.22
CA PHE A 45 0.85 0.51 11.36
C PHE A 45 0.21 -0.87 11.48
N VAL A 46 0.87 -1.88 10.93
CA VAL A 46 0.48 -3.29 10.99
C VAL A 46 1.61 -4.08 11.63
N CYS A 47 1.48 -4.36 12.93
CA CYS A 47 2.50 -5.03 13.74
C CYS A 47 2.58 -6.54 13.45
N ARG A 48 3.27 -6.92 12.37
CA ARG A 48 3.57 -8.33 12.06
C ARG A 48 4.98 -8.53 11.49
N PRO A 49 5.58 -9.72 11.64
CA PRO A 49 6.75 -10.08 10.85
C PRO A 49 6.40 -10.10 9.36
N THR A 50 7.40 -9.85 8.51
CA THR A 50 7.25 -10.06 7.06
C THR A 50 6.90 -11.53 6.81
N ARG A 51 5.97 -11.80 5.87
CA ARG A 51 5.49 -13.16 5.60
C ARG A 51 6.65 -14.10 5.27
N GLY A 52 6.81 -15.15 6.08
CA GLY A 52 7.89 -16.14 5.90
C GLY A 52 9.27 -15.71 6.40
N SER A 53 9.37 -14.60 7.14
CA SER A 53 10.62 -14.08 7.72
C SER A 53 10.52 -13.95 9.25
N SER A 54 11.66 -13.96 9.93
CA SER A 54 11.79 -13.54 11.33
C SER A 54 12.02 -12.03 11.50
N SER A 55 12.13 -11.28 10.39
CA SER A 55 12.28 -9.83 10.40
C SER A 55 10.93 -9.13 10.52
N TRP A 56 10.89 -8.02 11.25
CA TRP A 56 9.75 -7.12 11.29
C TRP A 56 9.55 -6.41 9.95
N SER A 57 8.28 -6.25 9.56
CA SER A 57 7.90 -5.43 8.40
C SER A 57 8.14 -3.94 8.68
N GLU A 58 8.35 -3.13 7.63
CA GLU A 58 8.38 -1.66 7.76
C GLU A 58 7.05 -1.12 8.32
N HIS A 59 5.91 -1.80 8.09
CA HIS A 59 4.64 -1.47 8.73
C HIS A 59 4.70 -1.55 10.26
N ALA A 60 5.42 -2.53 10.80
CA ALA A 60 5.59 -2.67 12.25
C ALA A 60 6.48 -1.55 12.84
N GLN A 61 7.18 -0.80 11.99
CA GLN A 61 8.04 0.32 12.36
C GLN A 61 7.41 1.68 12.04
N GLY A 62 6.20 1.71 11.47
CA GLY A 62 5.56 2.95 10.98
C GLY A 62 6.29 3.57 9.78
N ARG A 63 7.00 2.76 8.99
CA ARG A 63 7.83 3.16 7.84
C ARG A 63 7.30 2.65 6.51
N ALA A 64 6.05 2.19 6.50
CA ALA A 64 5.31 1.81 5.31
C ALA A 64 3.83 2.19 5.41
N VAL A 65 3.19 2.37 4.26
CA VAL A 65 1.76 2.59 4.12
C VAL A 65 1.26 1.78 2.93
N ASP A 66 0.17 1.05 3.12
CA ASP A 66 -0.59 0.41 2.06
C ASP A 66 -1.83 1.27 1.78
N ILE A 67 -2.00 1.75 0.54
CA ILE A 67 -3.07 2.67 0.14
C ILE A 67 -4.06 1.97 -0.79
N ASN A 68 -5.33 1.98 -0.38
CA ASN A 68 -6.44 1.33 -1.09
C ASN A 68 -6.05 -0.06 -1.66
N PRO A 69 -5.75 -1.07 -0.83
CA PRO A 69 -5.29 -2.39 -1.30
C PRO A 69 -6.15 -3.05 -2.38
N PHE A 70 -7.48 -2.89 -2.33
CA PHE A 70 -8.38 -3.44 -3.34
C PHE A 70 -8.21 -2.77 -4.71
N HIS A 71 -7.97 -1.46 -4.72
CA HIS A 71 -7.70 -0.70 -5.94
C HIS A 71 -6.23 -0.82 -6.41
N ASN A 72 -5.34 -1.22 -5.52
CA ASN A 72 -3.90 -1.31 -5.75
C ASN A 72 -3.35 -2.67 -5.30
N PRO A 73 -3.75 -3.76 -5.97
CA PRO A 73 -3.44 -5.09 -5.48
C PRO A 73 -1.94 -5.40 -5.54
N TYR A 74 -1.53 -6.28 -4.63
CA TYR A 74 -0.30 -7.05 -4.77
C TYR A 74 -0.51 -8.13 -5.85
N VAL A 75 0.45 -8.27 -6.76
CA VAL A 75 0.44 -9.21 -7.88
C VAL A 75 1.77 -9.97 -7.97
N LYS A 76 1.71 -11.30 -7.91
CA LYS A 76 2.88 -12.18 -8.10
C LYS A 76 2.50 -13.44 -8.89
N GLY A 77 2.84 -13.45 -10.18
CA GLY A 77 2.33 -14.49 -11.09
C GLY A 77 0.81 -14.44 -11.14
N ASP A 78 0.13 -15.57 -10.92
CA ASP A 78 -1.33 -15.65 -10.89
C ASP A 78 -1.94 -15.27 -9.52
N LEU A 79 -1.10 -14.99 -8.51
CA LEU A 79 -1.57 -14.57 -7.19
C LEU A 79 -1.88 -13.07 -7.19
N VAL A 80 -3.13 -12.74 -6.84
CA VAL A 80 -3.61 -11.36 -6.63
C VAL A 80 -4.14 -11.25 -5.19
N LEU A 81 -3.71 -10.21 -4.48
CA LEU A 81 -4.18 -9.90 -3.13
C LEU A 81 -4.57 -8.42 -3.05
N PRO A 82 -5.77 -8.07 -2.54
CA PRO A 82 -6.85 -8.96 -2.12
C PRO A 82 -7.40 -9.85 -3.26
N GLU A 83 -7.96 -11.01 -2.94
CA GLU A 83 -8.29 -12.07 -3.92
C GLU A 83 -9.35 -11.65 -4.94
N LEU A 84 -10.23 -10.70 -4.60
CA LEU A 84 -11.28 -10.20 -5.50
C LEU A 84 -10.85 -8.95 -6.30
N ALA A 85 -9.59 -8.50 -6.17
CA ALA A 85 -9.09 -7.27 -6.77
C ALA A 85 -8.62 -7.42 -8.24
N THR A 86 -8.88 -8.54 -8.90
CA THR A 86 -8.39 -8.83 -10.27
C THR A 86 -8.79 -7.77 -11.30
N ALA A 87 -9.93 -7.10 -11.09
CA ALA A 87 -10.37 -6.00 -11.94
C ALA A 87 -9.38 -4.83 -11.98
N TYR A 88 -8.50 -4.66 -10.97
CA TYR A 88 -7.56 -3.54 -10.81
C TYR A 88 -6.12 -3.87 -11.22
N VAL A 89 -5.88 -5.08 -11.75
CA VAL A 89 -4.56 -5.52 -12.22
C VAL A 89 -4.16 -4.82 -13.52
N ASP A 90 -5.10 -4.60 -14.43
CA ASP A 90 -4.82 -3.82 -15.64
C ASP A 90 -4.60 -2.34 -15.26
N ARG A 91 -3.37 -1.85 -15.47
CA ARG A 91 -2.95 -0.47 -15.18
C ARG A 91 -3.03 0.45 -16.39
N THR A 92 -3.51 -0.02 -17.55
CA THR A 92 -3.68 0.81 -18.76
C THR A 92 -4.90 1.73 -18.68
N GLU A 93 -5.91 1.33 -17.92
CA GLU A 93 -7.09 2.13 -17.61
C GLU A 93 -7.09 2.52 -16.12
N VAL A 94 -6.52 3.68 -15.81
CA VAL A 94 -6.44 4.17 -14.43
C VAL A 94 -7.81 4.68 -13.97
N ARG A 95 -8.37 4.04 -12.94
CA ARG A 95 -9.64 4.40 -12.29
C ARG A 95 -9.41 5.13 -10.98
N PRO A 96 -10.41 5.86 -10.44
CA PRO A 96 -10.30 6.52 -9.15
C PRO A 96 -9.83 5.57 -8.04
N GLY A 97 -8.81 5.99 -7.29
CA GLY A 97 -8.25 5.21 -6.18
C GLY A 97 -7.08 4.29 -6.57
N MET A 98 -6.73 4.21 -7.86
CA MET A 98 -5.54 3.53 -8.36
C MET A 98 -4.32 4.46 -8.31
N LEU A 99 -3.27 4.06 -7.59
CA LEU A 99 -2.00 4.77 -7.49
C LEU A 99 -1.22 4.78 -8.82
N THR A 100 -0.85 5.96 -9.28
CA THR A 100 0.11 6.16 -10.36
C THR A 100 1.42 6.69 -9.82
N VAL A 101 2.44 6.77 -10.68
CA VAL A 101 3.72 7.43 -10.37
C VAL A 101 3.48 8.87 -9.88
N ASP A 102 2.51 9.57 -10.47
CA ASP A 102 2.19 10.93 -10.08
C ASP A 102 1.50 11.00 -8.71
N ASP A 103 0.75 9.97 -8.30
CA ASP A 103 0.09 9.94 -6.99
C ASP A 103 1.08 9.66 -5.86
N VAL A 104 2.08 8.80 -6.10
CA VAL A 104 3.09 8.47 -5.08
C VAL A 104 4.24 9.49 -5.01
N ALA A 105 4.24 10.51 -5.89
CA ALA A 105 5.34 11.47 -6.02
C ALA A 105 5.66 12.21 -4.70
N GLY A 106 4.67 12.48 -3.85
CA GLY A 106 4.90 13.06 -2.52
C GLY A 106 5.71 12.15 -1.59
N PHE A 107 5.47 10.83 -1.65
CA PHE A 107 6.25 9.85 -0.90
C PHE A 107 7.65 9.67 -1.49
N THR A 108 7.73 9.48 -2.82
CA THR A 108 9.02 9.23 -3.48
C THR A 108 9.94 10.45 -3.48
N GLY A 109 9.38 11.65 -3.57
CA GLY A 109 10.12 12.90 -3.41
C GLY A 109 10.70 13.08 -2.00
N ALA A 110 10.10 12.43 -0.99
CA ALA A 110 10.60 12.37 0.39
C ALA A 110 11.53 11.16 0.64
N GLY A 111 11.92 10.43 -0.41
CA GLY A 111 12.90 9.34 -0.34
C GLY A 111 12.32 7.96 -0.05
N TRP A 112 10.99 7.78 -0.07
CA TRP A 112 10.38 6.46 0.01
C TRP A 112 10.33 5.76 -1.36
N GLY A 113 10.29 4.44 -1.35
CA GLY A 113 10.05 3.60 -2.51
C GLY A 113 8.56 3.34 -2.76
N TRP A 114 8.26 2.75 -3.93
CA TRP A 114 6.91 2.33 -4.28
C TRP A 114 6.95 0.92 -4.88
N GLY A 115 6.20 0.00 -4.28
CA GLY A 115 6.15 -1.41 -4.67
C GLY A 115 5.59 -1.66 -6.06
N GLY A 116 4.89 -0.68 -6.65
CA GLY A 116 4.47 -0.74 -8.06
C GLY A 116 5.64 -0.79 -9.06
N HIS A 117 6.87 -0.44 -8.65
CA HIS A 117 8.07 -0.53 -9.50
C HIS A 117 8.83 -1.84 -9.38
N TRP A 118 8.45 -2.73 -8.46
CA TRP A 118 9.18 -3.97 -8.23
C TRP A 118 9.01 -4.94 -9.42
N ARG A 119 10.03 -5.77 -9.66
CA ARG A 119 10.11 -6.65 -10.85
C ARG A 119 9.68 -8.09 -10.60
N SER A 120 10.00 -8.63 -9.43
CA SER A 120 9.70 -10.03 -9.07
C SER A 120 8.25 -10.24 -8.65
N LEU A 121 7.60 -9.16 -8.24
CA LEU A 121 6.19 -9.00 -7.92
C LEU A 121 5.88 -7.50 -8.03
N GLN A 122 4.62 -7.11 -8.12
CA GLN A 122 4.19 -5.73 -8.03
C GLN A 122 3.33 -5.57 -6.80
N ASP A 123 3.69 -4.64 -5.90
CA ASP A 123 2.91 -4.34 -4.71
C ASP A 123 2.38 -2.91 -4.83
N HIS A 124 1.29 -2.73 -5.58
CA HIS A 124 0.83 -1.40 -5.98
C HIS A 124 0.38 -0.53 -4.81
N MET A 125 -0.11 -1.13 -3.73
CA MET A 125 -0.55 -0.42 -2.53
C MET A 125 0.62 0.16 -1.73
N HIS A 126 1.79 -0.44 -1.86
CA HIS A 126 2.86 -0.32 -0.87
C HIS A 126 3.83 0.82 -1.15
N VAL A 127 3.96 1.77 -0.22
CA VAL A 127 5.04 2.76 -0.18
C VAL A 127 5.82 2.61 1.12
N SER A 128 7.16 2.58 1.07
CA SER A 128 7.98 2.36 2.26
C SER A 128 9.35 3.01 2.23
N ALA A 129 9.94 3.24 3.40
CA ALA A 129 11.22 3.93 3.55
C ALA A 129 12.43 3.17 2.97
N THR A 130 12.30 1.87 2.72
CA THR A 130 13.41 1.01 2.28
C THR A 130 13.13 0.23 1.00
N ASP A 131 12.00 0.53 0.33
CA ASP A 131 11.60 -0.06 -0.96
C ASP A 131 11.59 -1.61 -0.92
N ARG A 132 11.03 -2.17 0.16
CA ARG A 132 10.93 -3.61 0.43
C ARG A 132 9.72 -3.97 1.28
#